data_AF-A0A964HHJ5-F1
#
_entry.id   AF-A0A964HHJ5-F1
#
_cell.length_a   1.000
_cell.length_b   1.000
_cell.length_c   1.000
_cell.angle_alpha   90.00
_cell.angle_beta   90.00
_cell.angle_gamma   90.00
#
_symmetry.space_group_name_H-M   'P 1'
#
loop_
_entity.id
_entity.type
_entity.pdbx_description
1 polymer ?
#
loop_
_entity_poly.entity_id
_entity_poly.type
_entity_poly.pdbx_seq_one_letter_code
_entity_poly.pdbx_strand_id
1 'polypeptide(L)'
;MGLLKHLVASLLLALAASLPVQAVESTLLLQLQPDGHFKVWYAMGESNLSDDELMDMEVAARPEGGEVVATSAGPARAFDVKEGVVISLAAAARDKELLVLRDACGGVKAWHSAGSHPLTDEEMTELAIAALPGGSKRIQVKAGYAKSFTGRAGIMVVIWKPAEKK
;
A
#
# COMPACT_ATOMS: atom_id res chain seq x y z
N MET A 1 45.01 -31.74 20.20
CA MET A 1 44.56 -30.44 19.65
C MET A 1 43.40 -30.60 18.65
N GLY A 2 42.42 -31.47 18.95
CA GLY A 2 41.40 -31.91 17.98
C GLY A 2 39.95 -31.79 18.44
N LEU A 3 39.68 -31.27 19.64
CA LEU A 3 38.33 -31.19 20.21
C LEU A 3 37.69 -29.79 20.12
N LEU A 4 38.44 -28.77 19.69
CA LEU A 4 37.96 -27.37 19.65
C LEU A 4 37.35 -26.96 18.29
N LYS A 5 37.46 -27.79 17.25
CA LYS A 5 37.00 -27.46 15.89
C LYS A 5 35.54 -27.84 15.60
N HIS A 6 34.93 -28.70 16.41
CA HIS A 6 33.54 -29.14 16.19
C HIS A 6 32.49 -28.38 17.01
N LEU A 7 32.91 -27.57 17.99
CA LEU A 7 31.99 -26.79 18.83
C LEU A 7 31.56 -25.46 18.20
N VAL A 8 32.31 -24.93 17.23
CA VAL A 8 31.98 -23.66 16.56
C VAL A 8 31.00 -23.85 15.40
N ALA A 9 30.96 -25.05 14.80
CA ALA A 9 30.05 -25.34 13.68
C ALA A 9 28.59 -25.55 14.13
N SER A 10 28.35 -25.90 15.39
CA SER A 10 27.00 -26.20 15.89
C SER A 10 26.27 -25.00 16.52
N LEU A 11 26.94 -23.85 16.70
CA LEU A 11 26.33 -22.68 17.36
C LEU A 11 25.79 -21.63 16.38
N LEU A 12 26.17 -21.69 15.10
CA LEU A 12 25.68 -20.76 14.06
C LEU A 12 24.41 -21.25 13.34
N LEU A 13 23.98 -22.50 13.54
CA LEU A 13 22.78 -23.05 12.91
C LEU A 13 21.49 -22.89 13.75
N ALA A 14 21.62 -22.47 15.02
CA ALA A 14 20.50 -22.36 15.95
C ALA A 14 19.88 -20.96 16.02
N LEU A 15 20.44 -19.97 15.31
CA LEU A 15 19.92 -18.59 15.25
C LEU A 15 19.14 -18.27 13.97
N ALA A 16 18.76 -19.30 13.20
CA ALA A 16 17.73 -19.21 12.17
C ALA A 16 16.35 -19.54 12.77
N ALA A 17 16.11 -19.10 14.01
CA ALA A 17 14.82 -19.13 14.67
C ALA A 17 13.86 -18.20 13.92
N SER A 18 13.30 -18.72 12.83
CA SER A 18 11.86 -18.83 12.63
C SER A 18 11.05 -17.65 13.18
N LEU A 19 11.25 -16.47 12.61
CA LEU A 19 10.16 -15.51 12.55
C LEU A 19 9.22 -16.04 11.47
N PRO A 20 7.95 -16.37 11.77
CA PRO A 20 6.98 -16.48 10.71
C PRO A 20 6.87 -15.08 10.12
N VAL A 21 7.53 -14.86 8.98
CA VAL A 21 7.14 -13.78 8.09
C VAL A 21 5.70 -14.10 7.72
N GLN A 22 4.77 -13.43 8.42
CA GLN A 22 3.40 -13.32 7.95
C GLN A 22 3.52 -12.51 6.66
N ALA A 23 3.42 -13.18 5.52
CA ALA A 23 3.41 -12.50 4.25
C ALA A 23 2.16 -11.61 4.23
N VAL A 24 2.36 -10.31 4.36
CA VAL A 24 1.35 -9.34 3.95
C VAL A 24 1.20 -9.57 2.45
N GLU A 25 0.06 -10.13 2.08
CA GLU A 25 -0.24 -10.49 0.70
C GLU A 25 -0.61 -9.24 -0.09
N SER A 26 -1.31 -8.30 0.56
CA SER A 26 -1.72 -7.05 -0.06
C SER A 26 -2.05 -5.99 0.99
N THR A 27 -1.81 -4.72 0.64
CA THR A 27 -2.33 -3.56 1.37
C THR A 27 -3.09 -2.67 0.39
N LEU A 28 -4.31 -2.31 0.78
CA LEU A 28 -5.22 -1.50 -0.02
C LEU A 28 -5.59 -0.22 0.75
N LEU A 29 -5.95 0.82 0.03
CA LEU A 29 -6.62 2.00 0.57
C LEU A 29 -7.97 2.16 -0.12
N LEU A 30 -9.04 2.08 0.65
CA LEU A 30 -10.41 2.24 0.18
C LEU A 30 -10.87 3.67 0.44
N GLN A 31 -11.29 4.36 -0.62
CA GLN A 31 -11.88 5.70 -0.55
C GLN A 31 -13.34 5.64 -0.95
N LEU A 32 -14.24 5.86 0.00
CA LEU A 32 -15.68 5.94 -0.26
C LEU A 32 -15.96 7.15 -1.15
N GLN A 33 -16.57 6.90 -2.30
CA GLN A 33 -16.99 7.91 -3.25
C GLN A 33 -18.41 8.41 -2.94
N PRO A 34 -18.81 9.61 -3.41
CA PRO A 34 -20.13 10.18 -3.11
C PRO A 34 -21.33 9.34 -3.55
N ASP A 35 -21.15 8.48 -4.54
CA ASP A 35 -22.16 7.56 -5.07
C ASP A 35 -22.17 6.19 -4.36
N GLY A 36 -21.35 6.01 -3.32
CA GLY A 36 -21.34 4.85 -2.45
C GLY A 36 -20.39 3.72 -2.86
N HIS A 37 -19.69 3.82 -3.99
CA HIS A 37 -18.66 2.83 -4.33
C HIS A 37 -17.30 3.15 -3.69
N PHE A 38 -16.42 2.16 -3.61
CA PHE A 38 -15.04 2.38 -3.19
C PHE A 38 -14.14 2.60 -4.39
N LYS A 39 -13.41 3.71 -4.40
CA LYS A 39 -12.17 3.79 -5.16
C LYS A 39 -11.11 3.01 -4.39
N VAL A 40 -10.49 2.04 -5.04
CA VAL A 40 -9.46 1.19 -4.43
C VAL A 40 -8.11 1.63 -4.94
N TRP A 41 -7.21 1.94 -4.00
CA TRP A 41 -5.81 2.15 -4.31
C TRP A 41 -4.96 1.00 -3.79
N TYR A 42 -3.93 0.67 -4.55
CA TYR A 42 -3.06 -0.47 -4.29
C TYR A 42 -1.71 0.03 -3.79
N ALA A 43 -1.12 -0.64 -2.79
CA ALA A 43 0.20 -0.26 -2.30
C ALA A 43 1.31 -0.53 -3.32
N MET A 44 1.07 -1.36 -4.34
CA MET A 44 1.99 -1.70 -5.43
C MET A 44 1.27 -1.55 -6.76
N GLY A 45 1.99 -1.13 -7.81
CA GLY A 45 1.44 -0.97 -9.16
C GLY A 45 2.53 -0.91 -10.23
N GLU A 46 2.12 -0.67 -11.48
CA GLU A 46 3.02 -0.68 -12.64
C GLU A 46 3.77 0.65 -12.82
N SER A 47 3.17 1.77 -12.40
CA SER A 47 3.80 3.09 -12.55
C SER A 47 4.91 3.26 -11.52
N ASN A 48 6.16 3.38 -11.98
CA ASN A 48 7.32 3.64 -11.11
C ASN A 48 7.81 5.08 -11.32
N LEU A 49 7.23 6.03 -10.59
CA LEU A 49 7.89 7.32 -10.35
C LEU A 49 8.86 7.15 -9.18
N SER A 50 10.03 7.81 -9.26
CA SER A 50 10.95 7.85 -8.12
C SER A 50 10.40 8.70 -6.98
N ASP A 51 10.91 8.52 -5.76
CA ASP A 51 10.52 9.36 -4.61
C ASP A 51 10.79 10.85 -4.90
N ASP A 52 11.87 11.18 -5.60
CA ASP A 52 12.18 12.55 -6.02
C ASP A 52 11.14 13.09 -7.00
N GLU A 53 10.74 12.30 -8.01
CA GLU A 53 9.67 12.69 -8.94
C GLU A 53 8.33 12.88 -8.21
N LEU A 54 8.01 12.01 -7.25
CA LEU A 54 6.81 12.16 -6.43
C LEU A 54 6.83 13.45 -5.60
N MET A 55 7.98 13.80 -5.02
CA MET A 55 8.15 15.03 -4.26
C MET A 55 8.04 16.27 -5.15
N ASP A 56 8.66 16.27 -6.33
CA ASP A 56 8.57 17.38 -7.28
C ASP A 56 7.13 17.59 -7.75
N MET A 57 6.41 16.50 -8.01
CA MET A 57 4.99 16.55 -8.37
C MET A 57 4.11 17.06 -7.22
N GLU A 58 4.39 16.68 -5.97
CA GLU A 58 3.70 17.20 -4.78
C GLU A 58 3.88 18.73 -4.64
N VAL A 59 5.08 19.26 -4.92
CA VAL A 59 5.35 20.70 -4.90
C VAL A 59 4.60 21.43 -6.03
N ALA A 60 4.50 20.81 -7.20
CA ALA A 60 3.81 21.35 -8.37
C ALA A 60 2.27 21.28 -8.26
N ALA A 61 1.73 20.52 -7.30
CA ALA A 61 0.31 20.25 -7.18
C ALA A 61 -0.52 21.52 -6.94
N ARG A 62 -1.65 21.65 -7.64
CA ARG A 62 -2.64 22.72 -7.45
C ARG A 62 -4.05 22.14 -7.48
N PRO A 63 -5.06 22.74 -6.84
CA PRO A 63 -6.42 22.23 -6.85
C PRO A 63 -7.01 22.03 -8.26
N GLU A 64 -6.73 22.96 -9.17
CA GLU A 64 -7.13 22.93 -10.59
C GLU A 64 -6.23 22.07 -11.48
N GLY A 65 -5.16 21.51 -10.89
CA GLY A 65 -4.10 20.81 -11.59
C GLY A 65 -2.91 21.73 -11.87
N GLY A 66 -1.72 21.28 -11.48
CA GLY A 66 -0.46 21.96 -11.74
C GLY A 66 -0.04 21.96 -13.21
N GLU A 67 1.18 22.43 -13.45
CA GLU A 67 1.81 22.33 -14.76
C GLU A 67 1.99 20.86 -15.18
N VAL A 68 2.05 20.63 -16.50
CA VAL A 68 2.38 19.30 -17.01
C VAL A 68 3.89 19.12 -16.95
N VAL A 69 4.34 18.13 -16.18
CA VAL A 69 5.75 17.83 -15.96
C VAL A 69 6.11 16.53 -16.68
N ALA A 70 7.28 16.49 -17.29
CA ALA A 70 7.80 15.25 -17.88
C ALA A 70 8.36 14.35 -16.78
N THR A 71 7.91 13.09 -16.73
CA THR A 71 8.37 12.08 -15.76
C THR A 71 8.83 10.81 -16.48
N SER A 72 9.42 9.89 -15.73
CA SER A 72 9.76 8.53 -16.17
C SER A 72 8.55 7.73 -16.66
N ALA A 73 7.34 8.03 -16.18
CA ALA A 73 6.08 7.44 -16.64
C ALA A 73 5.39 8.24 -17.77
N GLY A 74 6.06 9.27 -18.32
CA GLY A 74 5.54 10.18 -19.34
C GLY A 74 5.03 11.51 -18.77
N PRO A 75 4.32 12.32 -19.57
CA PRO A 75 3.76 13.59 -19.10
C PRO A 75 2.74 13.36 -17.97
N ALA A 76 2.94 14.05 -16.86
CA ALA A 76 2.14 13.93 -15.65
C ALA A 76 1.60 15.28 -15.20
N ARG A 77 0.49 15.27 -14.45
CA ARG A 77 -0.07 16.47 -13.81
C ARG A 77 -0.51 16.14 -12.39
N ALA A 78 -0.12 16.97 -11.43
CA ALA A 78 -0.48 16.79 -10.02
C ALA A 78 -1.65 17.70 -9.60
N PHE A 79 -2.53 17.15 -8.78
CA PHE A 79 -3.71 17.81 -8.23
C PHE A 79 -3.63 17.77 -6.71
N ASP A 80 -3.75 18.93 -6.08
CA ASP A 80 -3.89 19.02 -4.62
C ASP A 80 -5.34 18.75 -4.24
N VAL A 81 -5.58 17.64 -3.55
CA VAL A 81 -6.91 17.22 -3.11
C VAL A 81 -6.92 17.10 -1.59
N LYS A 82 -8.12 17.09 -1.00
CA LYS A 82 -8.29 17.06 0.46
C LYS A 82 -7.55 15.88 1.12
N GLU A 83 -7.51 14.74 0.44
CA GLU A 83 -6.94 13.50 0.95
C GLU A 83 -5.41 13.41 0.78
N GLY A 84 -4.81 14.19 -0.13
CA GLY A 84 -3.40 14.09 -0.52
C GLY A 84 -3.12 14.73 -1.89
N VAL A 85 -2.11 14.25 -2.61
CA VAL A 85 -1.87 14.68 -3.99
C VAL A 85 -2.21 13.56 -4.94
N VAL A 86 -3.04 13.86 -5.94
CA VAL A 86 -3.34 12.94 -7.04
C VAL A 86 -2.45 13.29 -8.24
N ILE A 87 -1.65 12.35 -8.72
CA ILE A 87 -0.86 12.50 -9.94
C ILE A 87 -1.57 11.76 -11.06
N SER A 88 -1.99 12.49 -12.09
CA SER A 88 -2.51 11.92 -13.34
C SER A 88 -1.35 11.61 -14.29
N LEU A 89 -1.32 10.36 -14.77
CA LEU A 89 -0.39 9.79 -15.74
C LEU A 89 -1.17 9.42 -17.01
N ALA A 90 -1.86 10.38 -17.63
CA ALA A 90 -2.81 10.11 -18.72
C ALA A 90 -2.18 9.38 -19.93
N ALA A 91 -0.87 9.55 -20.15
CA ALA A 91 -0.12 8.90 -21.22
C ALA A 91 0.31 7.45 -20.88
N ALA A 92 0.25 7.03 -19.61
CA ALA A 92 0.59 5.67 -19.21
C ALA A 92 -0.42 4.66 -19.78
N ALA A 93 0.04 3.46 -20.13
CA ALA A 93 -0.83 2.41 -20.68
C ALA A 93 -1.79 1.84 -19.61
N ARG A 94 -1.29 1.72 -18.37
CA ARG A 94 -1.98 1.26 -17.16
C ARG A 94 -1.61 2.17 -16.01
N ASP A 95 -2.30 2.02 -14.88
CA ASP A 95 -1.99 2.74 -13.63
C ASP A 95 -1.86 4.26 -13.83
N LYS A 96 -2.89 4.82 -14.44
CA LYS A 96 -2.92 6.19 -14.97
C LYS A 96 -3.06 7.27 -13.90
N GLU A 97 -3.03 6.88 -12.64
CA GLU A 97 -3.25 7.77 -11.52
C GLU A 97 -2.58 7.21 -10.28
N LEU A 98 -1.89 8.08 -9.54
CA LEU A 98 -1.29 7.78 -8.25
C LEU A 98 -1.88 8.71 -7.19
N LEU A 99 -2.17 8.18 -6.00
CA LEU A 99 -2.42 8.97 -4.80
C LEU A 99 -1.15 8.99 -3.96
N VAL A 100 -0.63 10.18 -3.72
CA VAL A 100 0.59 10.43 -2.96
C VAL A 100 0.22 10.97 -1.59
N LEU A 101 0.70 10.27 -0.55
CA LEU A 101 0.50 10.62 0.86
C LEU A 101 1.85 10.70 1.57
N ARG A 102 1.94 11.61 2.54
CA ARG A 102 3.01 11.64 3.54
C ARG A 102 2.71 10.66 4.67
N ASP A 103 3.67 9.84 5.06
CA ASP A 103 3.60 9.03 6.27
C ASP A 103 3.95 9.84 7.53
N ALA A 104 3.88 9.21 8.70
CA ALA A 104 4.16 9.87 9.98
C ALA A 104 5.63 10.30 10.15
N CYS A 105 6.55 9.76 9.35
CA CYS A 105 7.96 10.11 9.34
C CYS A 105 8.29 11.16 8.25
N GLY A 106 7.30 11.60 7.47
CA GLY A 106 7.48 12.52 6.34
C GLY A 106 7.90 11.83 5.04
N GLY A 107 7.99 10.50 5.03
CA GLY A 107 8.23 9.70 3.84
C GLY A 107 7.06 9.80 2.86
N VAL A 108 7.37 9.73 1.57
CA VAL A 108 6.35 9.76 0.52
C VAL A 108 5.90 8.33 0.23
N LYS A 109 4.59 8.13 0.14
CA LYS A 109 3.99 6.86 -0.24
C LYS A 109 3.05 7.08 -1.43
N ALA A 110 3.34 6.41 -2.53
CA ALA A 110 2.45 6.32 -3.67
C ALA A 110 1.47 5.14 -3.49
N TRP A 111 0.22 5.38 -3.89
CA TRP A 111 -0.81 4.37 -4.04
C TRP A 111 -1.30 4.38 -5.47
N HIS A 112 -1.46 3.19 -6.02
CA HIS A 112 -1.68 2.97 -7.44
C HIS A 112 -3.17 2.81 -7.73
N SER A 113 -3.63 3.34 -8.86
CA SER A 113 -5.04 3.22 -9.28
C SER A 113 -5.32 1.91 -10.00
N ALA A 114 -4.29 1.25 -10.53
CA ALA A 114 -4.40 -0.07 -11.11
C ALA A 114 -3.71 -1.12 -10.23
N GLY A 115 -4.35 -2.28 -10.13
CA GLY A 115 -3.88 -3.42 -9.38
C GLY A 115 -4.96 -4.48 -9.31
N SER A 116 -4.68 -5.55 -8.57
CA SER A 116 -5.64 -6.61 -8.31
C SER A 116 -5.73 -6.89 -6.83
N HIS A 117 -6.95 -7.07 -6.32
CA HIS A 117 -7.18 -7.55 -4.96
C HIS A 117 -8.07 -8.80 -4.96
N PRO A 118 -7.94 -9.64 -3.93
CA PRO A 118 -8.76 -10.84 -3.80
C PRO A 118 -10.10 -10.60 -3.09
N LEU A 119 -10.38 -9.37 -2.62
CA LEU A 119 -11.61 -9.03 -1.91
C LEU A 119 -12.82 -8.88 -2.84
N THR A 120 -14.00 -9.27 -2.37
CA THR A 120 -15.28 -8.89 -2.99
C THR A 120 -15.78 -7.53 -2.49
N ASP A 121 -16.77 -6.95 -3.17
CA ASP A 121 -17.41 -5.70 -2.74
C ASP A 121 -18.06 -5.83 -1.35
N GLU A 122 -18.64 -6.98 -1.05
CA GLU A 122 -19.21 -7.28 0.26
C GLU A 122 -18.13 -7.34 1.36
N GLU A 123 -17.00 -7.99 1.09
CA GLU A 123 -15.87 -8.03 2.03
C GLU A 123 -15.26 -6.65 2.25
N MET A 124 -15.15 -5.82 1.20
CA MET A 124 -14.70 -4.43 1.32
C MET A 124 -15.66 -3.60 2.18
N THR A 125 -16.97 -3.80 2.01
CA THR A 125 -18.00 -3.12 2.79
C THR A 125 -17.94 -3.53 4.26
N GLU A 126 -17.82 -4.83 4.55
CA GLU A 126 -17.69 -5.34 5.92
C GLU A 126 -16.44 -4.77 6.60
N LEU A 127 -15.30 -4.77 5.88
CA LEU A 127 -14.05 -4.18 6.36
C LEU A 127 -14.19 -2.68 6.60
N ALA A 128 -14.91 -1.97 5.74
CA ALA A 128 -15.15 -0.54 5.89
C ALA A 128 -15.99 -0.23 7.14
N ILE A 129 -17.07 -0.99 7.38
CA ILE A 129 -17.93 -0.84 8.55
C ILE A 129 -17.18 -1.15 9.85
N ALA A 130 -16.30 -2.16 9.82
CA ALA A 130 -15.56 -2.59 11.00
C ALA A 130 -14.33 -1.73 11.32
N ALA A 131 -13.93 -0.82 10.42
CA ALA A 131 -12.68 -0.09 10.52
C ALA A 131 -12.63 0.82 11.76
N LEU A 132 -11.48 0.83 12.44
CA LEU A 132 -11.21 1.67 13.61
C LEU A 132 -9.82 2.31 13.49
N PRO A 133 -9.53 3.43 14.19
CA PRO A 133 -8.19 4.04 14.13
C PRO A 133 -7.08 3.09 14.60
N GLY A 134 -7.35 2.29 15.63
CA GLY A 134 -6.43 1.25 16.13
C GLY A 134 -6.47 -0.06 15.35
N GLY A 135 -7.25 -0.12 14.27
CA GLY A 135 -7.52 -1.34 13.51
C GLY A 135 -8.72 -2.10 14.03
N SER A 136 -9.48 -2.68 13.09
CA SER A 136 -10.58 -3.58 13.38
C SER A 136 -10.10 -4.87 14.07
N LYS A 137 -11.05 -5.66 14.57
CA LYS A 137 -10.76 -7.06 14.90
C LYS A 137 -10.33 -7.79 13.62
N ARG A 138 -9.62 -8.90 13.78
CA ARG A 138 -9.27 -9.76 12.64
C ARG A 138 -10.55 -10.32 11.99
N ILE A 139 -10.76 -10.03 10.72
CA ILE A 139 -11.90 -10.52 9.92
C ILE A 139 -11.40 -11.62 8.98
N GLN A 140 -12.17 -12.70 8.84
CA GLN A 140 -11.90 -13.75 7.87
C GLN A 140 -12.45 -13.30 6.51
N VAL A 141 -11.61 -13.35 5.49
CA VAL A 141 -11.97 -13.11 4.09
C VAL A 141 -11.59 -14.33 3.25
N LYS A 142 -12.06 -14.44 2.01
CA LYS A 142 -11.67 -15.52 1.09
C LYS A 142 -10.17 -15.63 0.92
N ALA A 143 -9.48 -14.49 0.92
CA ALA A 143 -8.04 -14.38 0.74
C ALA A 143 -7.20 -14.78 1.97
N GLY A 144 -7.84 -15.03 3.12
CA GLY A 144 -7.16 -15.24 4.41
C GLY A 144 -7.77 -14.37 5.50
N TYR A 145 -6.94 -13.54 6.13
CA TYR A 145 -7.39 -12.60 7.14
C TYR A 145 -7.15 -11.17 6.71
N ALA A 146 -8.02 -10.28 7.17
CA ALA A 146 -7.89 -8.86 6.96
C ALA A 146 -8.11 -8.07 8.25
N LYS A 147 -7.50 -6.88 8.26
CA LYS A 147 -7.73 -5.82 9.24
C LYS A 147 -7.86 -4.51 8.51
N SER A 148 -8.75 -3.66 9.01
CA SER A 148 -9.05 -2.35 8.42
C SER A 148 -8.82 -1.24 9.43
N PHE A 149 -8.24 -0.14 8.97
CA PHE A 149 -7.82 1.00 9.77
C PHE A 149 -8.42 2.26 9.17
N THR A 150 -9.15 3.05 9.96
CA THR A 150 -9.62 4.36 9.49
C THR A 150 -8.47 5.36 9.54
N GLY A 151 -8.23 6.05 8.43
CA GLY A 151 -7.25 7.13 8.33
C GLY A 151 -7.81 8.35 7.60
N ARG A 152 -7.01 9.43 7.56
CA ARG A 152 -7.40 10.70 6.91
C ARG A 152 -7.79 10.51 5.44
N ALA A 153 -7.02 9.71 4.71
CA ALA A 153 -7.20 9.51 3.28
C ALA A 153 -8.21 8.42 2.93
N GLY A 154 -8.79 7.72 3.90
CA GLY A 154 -9.68 6.57 3.66
C GLY A 154 -9.42 5.42 4.62
N ILE A 155 -9.82 4.21 4.22
CA ILE A 155 -9.72 2.99 5.02
C ILE A 155 -8.58 2.15 4.49
N MET A 156 -7.51 2.02 5.27
CA MET A 156 -6.41 1.13 4.93
C MET A 156 -6.77 -0.30 5.30
N VAL A 157 -6.59 -1.24 4.38
CA VAL A 157 -6.84 -2.66 4.59
C VAL A 157 -5.55 -3.43 4.41
N VAL A 158 -5.19 -4.25 5.41
CA VAL A 158 -4.04 -5.15 5.34
C VAL A 158 -4.57 -6.57 5.27
N ILE A 159 -4.12 -7.34 4.27
CA ILE A 159 -4.54 -8.72 4.01
C ILE A 159 -3.32 -9.63 4.18
N TRP A 160 -3.50 -10.73 4.90
CA TRP A 160 -2.44 -11.73 5.08
C TRP A 160 -3.00 -13.14 5.18
N LYS A 161 -2.17 -14.11 4.79
CA LYS A 161 -2.43 -15.53 5.05
C LYS A 161 -1.66 -15.97 6.29
N PRO A 162 -2.25 -16.83 7.15
CA PRO A 162 -1.48 -17.46 8.21
C PRO A 162 -0.36 -18.30 7.62
N ALA A 163 0.79 -18.34 8.28
CA ALA A 163 1.79 -19.35 7.96
C ALA A 163 1.18 -20.74 8.20
N GLU A 164 1.23 -21.60 7.18
CA GLU A 164 0.90 -23.02 7.35
C GLU A 164 1.83 -23.60 8.41
N LYS A 165 1.26 -24.16 9.48
CA LYS A 165 2.05 -24.93 10.45
C LYS A 165 2.46 -26.23 9.75
N LYS A 166 3.72 -26.30 9.32
CA LYS A 166 4.36 -27.57 8.95
C LYS A 166 4.70 -28.37 10.20
#